data_AF-A0A5J5DYW7-F1
#
_entry.id   AF-A0A5J5DYW7-F1
#
_cell.length_a   1.000
_cell.length_b   1.000
_cell.length_c   1.000
_cell.angle_alpha   90.00
_cell.angle_beta   90.00
_cell.angle_gamma   90.00
#
_symmetry.space_group_name_H-M   'P 1'
#
loop_
_entity.id
_entity.type
_entity.pdbx_description
1 polymer ?
#
loop_
_entity_poly.entity_id
_entity_poly.type
_entity_poly.pdbx_seq_one_letter_code
_entity_poly.pdbx_strand_id
1 'polypeptide(L)'
;MAINTHPATGITPTALWNAVNTDADIAMFITEMEHRFAWRDAVIVLALDPALCADDFGMLAEHAHDPYSRSIMDRVLAGAFRGHAIIDADRARRIARRLAEAGHTKRAVNPLAAAAYLDWAVGMEDEAIALAGEALGINPRHTLSMIVLSAIDHGIHTDPATRN
;
A
#
# COMPACT_ATOMS: atom_id res chain seq x y z
N MET A 1 -29.75 -0.18 -10.96
CA MET A 1 -28.37 0.06 -10.50
C MET A 1 -28.36 -0.23 -9.01
N ALA A 2 -27.99 -1.44 -8.62
CA ALA A 2 -28.04 -1.86 -7.22
C ALA A 2 -26.81 -1.28 -6.50
N ILE A 3 -27.07 -0.42 -5.51
CA ILE A 3 -26.05 0.02 -4.56
C ILE A 3 -25.73 -1.20 -3.72
N ASN A 4 -24.56 -1.79 -3.95
CA ASN A 4 -24.11 -2.95 -3.20
C ASN A 4 -23.68 -2.49 -1.81
N THR A 5 -24.63 -2.27 -0.92
CA THR A 5 -24.37 -2.01 0.50
C THR A 5 -23.98 -3.32 1.16
N HIS A 6 -22.68 -3.59 1.21
CA HIS A 6 -22.15 -4.57 2.15
C HIS A 6 -22.49 -4.08 3.58
N PRO A 7 -22.86 -4.97 4.53
CA PRO A 7 -23.31 -4.55 5.85
C PRO A 7 -22.24 -3.71 6.54
N ALA A 8 -22.64 -2.57 7.10
CA ALA A 8 -21.77 -1.64 7.82
C ALA A 8 -20.97 -2.37 8.91
N THR A 9 -19.70 -2.63 8.65
CA THR A 9 -18.73 -3.14 9.64
C THR A 9 -18.31 -2.06 10.65
N GLY A 10 -18.81 -0.82 10.52
CA GLY A 10 -18.39 0.31 11.38
C GLY A 10 -16.93 0.73 11.17
N ILE A 11 -16.27 0.14 10.17
CA ILE A 11 -14.87 0.38 9.84
C ILE A 11 -14.79 1.63 8.95
N THR A 12 -14.07 2.66 9.42
CA THR A 12 -13.92 3.95 8.74
C THR A 12 -12.47 4.17 8.28
N PRO A 13 -12.22 5.06 7.29
CA PRO A 13 -10.87 5.46 6.93
C PRO A 13 -10.09 6.03 8.12
N THR A 14 -10.74 6.79 9.02
CA THR A 14 -10.11 7.30 10.23
C THR A 14 -9.65 6.18 11.16
N ALA A 15 -10.44 5.12 11.31
CA ALA A 15 -10.06 3.96 12.10
C ALA A 15 -8.85 3.23 11.48
N LEU A 16 -8.82 3.11 10.15
CA LEU A 16 -7.67 2.53 9.44
C LEU A 16 -6.42 3.40 9.57
N TRP A 17 -6.55 4.72 9.38
CA TRP A 17 -5.45 5.67 9.57
C TRP A 17 -4.84 5.57 10.97
N ASN A 18 -5.69 5.49 11.99
CA ASN A 18 -5.25 5.27 13.37
C ASN A 18 -4.51 3.93 13.49
N ALA A 19 -5.09 2.84 12.97
CA ALA A 19 -4.47 1.52 13.08
C ALA A 19 -3.10 1.44 12.42
N VAL A 20 -2.91 2.09 11.28
CA VAL A 20 -1.60 2.18 10.63
C VAL A 20 -0.60 2.94 11.51
N ASN A 21 -1.01 4.01 12.18
CA ASN A 21 -0.14 4.88 12.97
C ASN A 21 0.17 4.39 14.40
N THR A 22 -0.70 3.60 15.04
CA THR A 22 -0.64 3.34 16.49
C THR A 22 -0.35 1.90 16.89
N ASP A 23 0.24 1.11 16.00
CA ASP A 23 0.46 -0.34 16.17
C ASP A 23 -0.82 -1.18 16.45
N ALA A 24 -2.02 -0.58 16.35
CA ALA A 24 -3.28 -1.31 16.49
C ALA A 24 -3.49 -2.30 15.34
N ASP A 25 -4.29 -3.34 15.54
CA ASP A 25 -4.32 -4.46 14.60
C ASP A 25 -4.86 -4.08 13.19
N ILE A 26 -3.95 -3.94 12.21
CA ILE A 26 -4.28 -3.75 10.80
C ILE A 26 -5.07 -4.96 10.26
N ALA A 27 -4.93 -6.15 10.87
CA ALA A 27 -5.61 -7.36 10.41
C ALA A 27 -7.14 -7.22 10.41
N MET A 28 -7.70 -6.37 11.26
CA MET A 28 -9.13 -6.06 11.30
C MET A 28 -9.64 -5.44 9.98
N PHE A 29 -8.78 -4.77 9.22
CA PHE A 29 -9.13 -4.04 8.01
C PHE A 29 -8.84 -4.81 6.72
N ILE A 30 -8.26 -6.01 6.81
CA ILE A 30 -7.78 -6.77 5.65
C ILE A 30 -8.90 -7.15 4.70
N THR A 31 -10.06 -7.54 5.20
CA THR A 31 -11.22 -7.85 4.35
C THR A 31 -11.65 -6.62 3.55
N GLU A 32 -11.65 -5.42 4.16
CA GLU A 32 -11.99 -4.19 3.46
C GLU A 32 -10.90 -3.81 2.44
N MET A 33 -9.62 -3.92 2.83
CA MET A 33 -8.49 -3.69 1.92
C MET A 33 -8.48 -4.65 0.73
N GLU A 34 -8.94 -5.89 0.92
CA GLU A 34 -9.06 -6.87 -0.14
C GLU A 34 -10.10 -6.47 -1.19
N HIS A 35 -11.18 -5.79 -0.77
CA HIS A 35 -12.26 -5.40 -1.67
C HIS A 35 -12.19 -3.94 -2.13
N ARG A 36 -11.39 -3.09 -1.47
CA ARG A 36 -11.30 -1.65 -1.74
C ARG A 36 -9.86 -1.24 -2.07
N PHE A 37 -9.54 -1.22 -3.37
CA PHE A 37 -8.21 -0.82 -3.86
C PHE A 37 -7.78 0.58 -3.37
N ALA A 38 -8.72 1.50 -3.22
CA ALA A 38 -8.45 2.84 -2.68
C ALA A 38 -7.87 2.82 -1.25
N TRP A 39 -8.29 1.87 -0.41
CA TRP A 39 -7.76 1.73 0.95
C TRP A 39 -6.34 1.18 0.94
N ARG A 40 -6.08 0.19 0.07
CA ARG A 40 -4.72 -0.31 -0.18
C ARG A 40 -3.79 0.84 -0.58
N ASP A 41 -4.21 1.64 -1.54
CA ASP A 41 -3.39 2.73 -2.08
C ASP A 41 -3.18 3.83 -1.03
N ALA A 42 -4.21 4.18 -0.25
CA ALA A 42 -4.10 5.12 0.87
C ALA A 42 -3.10 4.64 1.94
N VAL A 43 -3.10 3.33 2.27
CA VAL A 43 -2.14 2.74 3.22
C VAL A 43 -0.71 2.82 2.69
N ILE A 44 -0.49 2.55 1.39
CA ILE A 44 0.82 2.69 0.76
C ILE A 44 1.31 4.15 0.87
N VAL A 45 0.45 5.12 0.53
CA VAL A 45 0.80 6.55 0.60
C VAL A 45 1.12 6.97 2.04
N LEU A 46 0.34 6.54 3.03
CA LEU A 46 0.57 6.84 4.45
C LEU A 46 1.84 6.18 5.02
N ALA A 47 2.23 5.03 4.47
CA ALA A 47 3.45 4.35 4.86
C ALA A 47 4.69 5.09 4.33
N LEU A 48 4.60 5.69 3.14
CA LEU A 48 5.68 6.45 2.51
C LEU A 48 5.77 7.90 2.99
N ASP A 49 4.63 8.53 3.29
CA ASP A 49 4.55 9.91 3.79
C ASP A 49 3.91 9.95 5.19
N PRO A 50 4.72 9.96 6.27
CA PRO A 50 4.21 10.02 7.64
C PRO A 50 3.52 11.36 7.98
N ALA A 51 3.70 12.40 7.15
CA ALA A 51 3.03 13.68 7.35
C ALA A 51 1.60 13.69 6.77
N LEU A 52 1.17 12.62 6.10
CA LEU A 52 -0.18 12.51 5.57
C LEU A 52 -1.21 12.52 6.71
N CYS A 53 -2.02 13.58 6.76
CA CYS A 53 -3.03 13.75 7.79
C CYS A 53 -4.24 12.81 7.57
N ALA A 54 -5.08 12.68 8.60
CA ALA A 54 -6.25 11.82 8.54
C ALA A 54 -7.26 12.23 7.46
N ASP A 55 -7.40 13.54 7.20
CA ASP A 55 -8.33 14.06 6.17
C ASP A 55 -7.84 13.69 4.76
N ASP A 56 -6.56 13.88 4.46
CA ASP A 56 -5.96 13.49 3.18
C ASP A 56 -6.03 11.97 2.98
N PHE A 57 -5.80 11.19 4.04
CA PHE A 57 -5.99 9.75 4.00
C PHE A 57 -7.45 9.37 3.69
N GLY A 58 -8.41 10.02 4.34
CA GLY A 58 -9.84 9.83 4.08
C GLY A 58 -10.20 10.14 2.62
N MET A 59 -9.67 11.25 2.08
CA MET A 59 -9.84 11.61 0.67
C MET A 59 -9.30 10.54 -0.28
N LEU A 60 -8.10 10.00 -0.03
CA LEU A 60 -7.56 8.91 -0.83
C LEU A 60 -8.43 7.65 -0.76
N ALA A 61 -8.90 7.30 0.45
CA ALA A 61 -9.64 6.08 0.72
C ALA A 61 -11.09 6.09 0.21
N GLU A 62 -11.74 7.26 0.15
CA GLU A 62 -13.16 7.40 -0.21
C GLU A 62 -13.37 8.09 -1.56
N HIS A 63 -12.44 8.92 -2.00
CA HIS A 63 -12.55 9.77 -3.18
C HIS A 63 -11.31 9.63 -4.09
N ALA A 64 -10.89 8.40 -4.36
CA ALA A 64 -9.65 8.10 -5.11
C ALA A 64 -9.57 8.73 -6.53
N HIS A 65 -10.72 9.02 -7.16
CA HIS A 65 -10.78 9.65 -8.48
C HIS A 65 -10.86 11.18 -8.45
N ASP A 66 -10.91 11.78 -7.25
CA ASP A 66 -10.92 13.23 -7.12
C ASP A 66 -9.56 13.82 -7.55
N PRO A 67 -9.53 14.96 -8.27
CA PRO A 67 -8.28 15.62 -8.65
C PRO A 67 -7.35 15.90 -7.46
N TYR A 68 -7.90 16.18 -6.28
CA TYR A 68 -7.13 16.38 -5.05
C TYR A 68 -6.41 15.09 -4.63
N SER A 69 -7.13 13.97 -4.55
CA SER A 69 -6.57 12.65 -4.25
C SER A 69 -5.45 12.27 -5.22
N ARG A 70 -5.65 12.55 -6.52
CA ARG A 70 -4.60 12.35 -7.53
C ARG A 70 -3.37 13.20 -7.25
N SER A 71 -3.56 14.48 -6.90
CA SER A 71 -2.43 15.37 -6.58
C SER A 71 -1.60 14.89 -5.38
N ILE A 72 -2.25 14.29 -4.38
CA ILE A 72 -1.58 13.68 -3.23
C ILE A 72 -0.78 12.46 -3.67
N MET A 73 -1.38 11.53 -4.42
CA MET A 73 -0.68 10.35 -4.94
C MET A 73 0.51 10.74 -5.80
N ASP A 74 0.33 11.65 -6.75
CA ASP A 74 1.39 12.12 -7.65
C ASP A 74 2.53 12.73 -6.84
N ARG A 75 2.23 13.56 -5.83
CA ARG A 75 3.25 14.16 -4.95
C ARG A 75 4.05 13.10 -4.19
N VAL A 76 3.38 12.16 -3.52
CA VAL A 76 4.03 11.17 -2.65
C VAL A 76 4.79 10.14 -3.48
N LEU A 77 4.14 9.54 -4.47
CA LEU A 77 4.75 8.49 -5.29
C LEU A 77 5.85 9.06 -6.18
N ALA A 78 5.62 10.18 -6.87
CA ALA A 78 6.69 10.79 -7.67
C ALA A 78 7.81 11.33 -6.77
N GLY A 79 7.51 11.78 -5.55
CA GLY A 79 8.51 12.15 -4.56
C GLY A 79 9.43 10.99 -4.20
N ALA A 80 8.84 9.83 -3.88
CA ALA A 80 9.54 8.58 -3.60
C ALA A 80 10.39 8.14 -4.81
N PHE A 81 9.84 8.14 -6.02
CA PHE A 81 10.56 7.73 -7.24
C PHE A 81 11.56 8.75 -7.78
N ARG A 82 11.48 10.03 -7.42
CA ARG A 82 12.46 11.02 -7.90
C ARG A 82 13.57 11.28 -6.90
N GLY A 83 13.58 10.57 -5.76
CA GLY A 83 14.51 10.81 -4.67
C GLY A 83 14.32 12.20 -4.03
N HIS A 84 13.14 12.80 -4.22
CA HIS A 84 12.79 14.12 -3.68
C HIS A 84 12.10 14.04 -2.33
N ALA A 85 11.58 12.86 -1.96
CA ALA A 85 11.04 12.58 -0.65
C ALA A 85 11.97 11.65 0.12
N ILE A 86 12.27 11.99 1.37
CA ILE A 86 12.89 11.07 2.32
C ILE A 86 11.79 10.10 2.75
N ILE A 87 11.84 8.86 2.26
CA ILE A 87 10.95 7.79 2.71
C ILE A 87 11.39 7.38 4.11
N ASP A 88 10.45 7.33 5.07
CA ASP A 88 10.69 6.71 6.37
C ASP A 88 10.74 5.18 6.19
N ALA A 89 11.93 4.67 5.88
CA ALA A 89 12.14 3.26 5.58
C ALA A 89 11.77 2.34 6.75
N ASP A 90 11.99 2.78 7.99
CA ASP A 90 11.65 1.98 9.17
C ASP A 90 10.13 1.86 9.32
N ARG A 91 9.40 2.96 9.11
CA ARG A 91 7.93 2.95 9.13
C ARG A 91 7.35 2.11 8.01
N ALA A 92 7.84 2.29 6.78
CA ALA A 92 7.40 1.51 5.63
C ALA A 92 7.59 0.01 5.86
N ARG A 93 8.77 -0.42 6.34
CA ARG A 93 9.03 -1.83 6.67
C ARG A 93 8.15 -2.37 7.79
N ARG A 94 7.89 -1.59 8.85
CA ARG A 94 6.98 -2.02 9.94
C ARG A 94 5.57 -2.25 9.40
N ILE A 95 5.08 -1.37 8.53
CA ILE A 95 3.74 -1.50 7.92
C ILE A 95 3.71 -2.66 6.92
N ALA A 96 4.74 -2.81 6.08
CA ALA A 96 4.88 -3.93 5.15
C ALA A 96 4.79 -5.28 5.87
N ARG A 97 5.55 -5.45 6.95
CA ARG A 97 5.51 -6.67 7.77
C ARG A 97 4.12 -6.98 8.32
N ARG A 98 3.42 -5.97 8.85
CA ARG A 98 2.06 -6.14 9.40
C ARG A 98 1.05 -6.52 8.31
N LEU A 99 1.19 -5.93 7.12
CA LEU A 99 0.37 -6.28 5.96
C LEU A 99 0.67 -7.69 5.45
N ALA A 100 1.94 -8.10 5.43
CA ALA A 100 2.35 -9.44 5.05
C ALA A 100 1.81 -10.49 6.03
N GLU A 101 2.05 -10.33 7.33
CA GLU A 101 1.57 -11.23 8.38
C GLU A 101 0.04 -11.42 8.30
N ALA A 102 -0.71 -10.33 8.15
CA ALA A 102 -2.15 -10.38 8.03
C ALA A 102 -2.62 -10.94 6.66
N GLY A 103 -1.90 -10.60 5.58
CA GLY A 103 -2.11 -11.11 4.23
C GLY A 103 -1.95 -12.63 4.13
N HIS A 104 -0.87 -13.19 4.67
CA HIS A 104 -0.64 -14.64 4.74
C HIS A 104 -1.75 -15.33 5.54
N THR A 105 -2.07 -14.81 6.72
CA THR A 105 -3.10 -15.37 7.61
C THR A 105 -4.46 -15.47 6.93
N LYS A 106 -4.82 -14.46 6.13
CA LYS A 106 -6.12 -14.39 5.43
C LYS A 106 -6.07 -14.89 3.99
N ARG A 107 -4.89 -15.24 3.47
CA ARG A 107 -4.63 -15.45 2.03
C ARG A 107 -5.20 -14.31 1.17
N ALA A 108 -4.96 -13.08 1.59
CA ALA A 108 -5.48 -11.86 0.96
C ALA A 108 -4.44 -11.25 0.00
N VAL A 109 -4.84 -10.97 -1.24
CA VAL A 109 -3.94 -10.56 -2.32
C VAL A 109 -3.47 -9.11 -2.16
N ASN A 110 -4.40 -8.20 -1.86
CA ASN A 110 -4.10 -6.77 -1.79
C ASN A 110 -3.13 -6.39 -0.66
N PRO A 111 -3.24 -6.93 0.57
CA PRO A 111 -2.26 -6.69 1.61
C PRO A 111 -0.86 -7.23 1.28
N LEU A 112 -0.77 -8.45 0.71
CA LEU A 112 0.51 -9.01 0.27
C LEU A 112 1.16 -8.15 -0.81
N ALA A 113 0.37 -7.69 -1.78
CA ALA A 113 0.87 -6.81 -2.83
C ALA A 113 1.27 -5.42 -2.32
N ALA A 114 0.56 -4.88 -1.33
CA ALA A 114 0.93 -3.62 -0.69
C ALA A 114 2.22 -3.76 0.13
N ALA A 115 2.39 -4.87 0.85
CA ALA A 115 3.64 -5.18 1.53
C ALA A 115 4.81 -5.27 0.53
N ALA A 116 4.62 -6.01 -0.57
CA ALA A 116 5.61 -6.13 -1.63
C ALA A 116 6.00 -4.77 -2.22
N TYR A 117 5.03 -3.89 -2.45
CA TYR A 117 5.28 -2.54 -2.95
C TYR A 117 6.12 -1.72 -1.97
N LEU A 118 5.82 -1.79 -0.67
CA LEU A 118 6.55 -1.06 0.37
C LEU A 118 7.98 -1.56 0.52
N ASP A 119 8.18 -2.88 0.52
CA ASP A 119 9.50 -3.50 0.58
C ASP A 119 10.35 -3.11 -0.64
N TRP A 120 9.77 -3.14 -1.85
CA TRP A 120 10.43 -2.63 -3.05
C TRP A 120 10.77 -1.14 -2.92
N ALA A 121 9.83 -0.33 -2.42
CA ALA A 121 10.02 1.11 -2.27
C ALA A 121 11.14 1.48 -1.28
N VAL A 122 11.56 0.57 -0.40
CA VAL A 122 12.68 0.77 0.53
C VAL A 122 13.92 -0.08 0.19
N GLY A 123 13.96 -0.71 -0.98
CA GLY A 123 15.12 -1.47 -1.47
C GLY A 123 15.23 -2.92 -0.96
N MET A 124 14.17 -3.49 -0.39
CA MET A 124 14.10 -4.88 0.07
C MET A 124 13.55 -5.77 -1.06
N GLU A 125 14.33 -5.96 -2.11
CA GLU A 125 13.86 -6.58 -3.36
C GLU A 125 13.51 -8.07 -3.22
N ASP A 126 14.30 -8.83 -2.47
CA ASP A 126 14.06 -10.26 -2.27
C ASP A 126 12.72 -10.49 -1.57
N GLU A 127 12.42 -9.70 -0.54
CA GLU A 127 11.13 -9.71 0.16
C GLU A 127 9.99 -9.27 -0.75
N ALA A 128 10.21 -8.21 -1.54
CA ALA A 128 9.22 -7.73 -2.50
C ALA A 128 8.86 -8.79 -3.55
N ILE A 129 9.87 -9.48 -4.11
CA ILE A 129 9.68 -10.57 -5.08
C ILE A 129 8.87 -11.70 -4.45
N ALA A 130 9.24 -12.13 -3.24
CA ALA A 130 8.57 -13.23 -2.56
C ALA A 130 7.08 -12.92 -2.32
N LEU A 131 6.78 -11.74 -1.77
CA LEU A 131 5.41 -11.32 -1.47
C LEU A 131 4.57 -11.08 -2.74
N ALA A 132 5.15 -10.45 -3.76
CA ALA A 132 4.47 -10.26 -5.04
C ALA A 132 4.20 -11.59 -5.74
N GLY A 133 5.15 -12.52 -5.71
CA GLY A 133 5.01 -13.88 -6.22
C GLY A 133 3.91 -14.66 -5.51
N GLU A 134 3.83 -14.58 -4.18
CA GLU A 134 2.74 -15.21 -3.43
C GLU A 134 1.38 -14.63 -3.78
N ALA A 135 1.26 -13.30 -3.86
CA ALA A 135 0.04 -12.63 -4.27
C ALA A 135 -0.41 -13.08 -5.68
N LEU A 136 0.53 -13.25 -6.62
CA LEU A 136 0.24 -13.79 -7.96
C LEU A 136 -0.11 -15.28 -7.94
N GLY A 137 0.44 -16.05 -7.00
CA GLY A 137 0.04 -17.44 -6.76
C GLY A 137 -1.44 -17.56 -6.34
N ILE A 138 -1.98 -16.55 -5.66
CA ILE A 138 -3.40 -16.47 -5.29
C ILE A 138 -4.24 -15.90 -6.46
N ASN A 139 -3.78 -14.82 -7.08
CA ASN A 139 -4.43 -14.20 -8.23
C ASN A 139 -3.41 -13.83 -9.33
N PRO A 140 -3.27 -14.66 -10.38
CA PRO A 140 -2.30 -14.46 -11.46
C PRO A 140 -2.48 -13.18 -12.27
N ARG A 141 -3.61 -12.49 -12.12
CA ARG A 141 -3.93 -11.25 -12.86
C ARG A 141 -3.82 -10.01 -11.98
N HIS A 142 -3.26 -10.12 -10.77
CA HIS A 142 -3.16 -9.00 -9.85
C HIS A 142 -2.13 -7.96 -10.33
N THR A 143 -2.61 -6.77 -10.67
CA THR A 143 -1.82 -5.75 -11.39
C THR A 143 -0.71 -5.14 -10.55
N LEU A 144 -0.93 -4.84 -9.28
CA LEU A 144 0.10 -4.25 -8.43
C LEU A 144 1.31 -5.18 -8.25
N SER A 145 1.05 -6.47 -8.05
CA SER A 145 2.11 -7.48 -7.93
C SER A 145 2.92 -7.61 -9.23
N MET A 146 2.23 -7.60 -10.39
CA MET A 146 2.92 -7.57 -11.69
C MET A 146 3.74 -6.28 -11.89
N ILE A 147 3.25 -5.13 -11.42
CA ILE A 147 3.98 -3.87 -11.48
C ILE A 147 5.27 -3.95 -10.66
N VAL A 148 5.21 -4.45 -9.42
CA VAL A 148 6.39 -4.61 -8.57
C VAL A 148 7.43 -5.51 -9.23
N LEU A 149 7.04 -6.71 -9.66
CA LEU A 149 7.97 -7.64 -10.32
C LEU A 149 8.54 -7.07 -11.62
N SER A 150 7.71 -6.43 -12.44
CA SER A 150 8.16 -5.80 -13.68
C SER A 150 9.15 -4.68 -13.42
N ALA A 151 8.91 -3.87 -12.38
CA ALA A 151 9.83 -2.79 -12.00
C ALA A 151 11.19 -3.33 -11.57
N ILE A 152 11.21 -4.38 -10.75
CA ILE A 152 12.46 -5.03 -10.31
C ILE A 152 13.19 -5.68 -11.50
N ASP A 153 12.48 -6.41 -12.36
CA ASP A 153 13.05 -7.06 -13.55
C ASP A 153 13.71 -6.06 -14.51
N HIS A 154 13.20 -4.82 -14.57
CA HIS A 154 13.76 -3.74 -15.39
C HIS A 154 14.75 -2.84 -14.64
N GLY A 155 15.13 -3.17 -13.40
CA GLY A 155 16.07 -2.36 -12.61
C GLY A 155 15.53 -0.97 -12.23
N ILE A 156 14.21 -0.84 -12.03
CA ILE A 156 13.59 0.40 -11.57
C ILE A 156 13.61 0.42 -10.05
N HIS A 157 14.42 1.33 -9.48
CA HIS A 157 14.61 1.45 -8.05
C HIS A 157 14.19 2.83 -7.51
N THR A 158 13.64 2.84 -6.31
CA THR A 158 13.30 4.06 -5.55
C THR A 158 14.52 4.67 -4.84
N ASP A 159 15.60 3.91 -4.64
CA ASP A 159 16.83 4.40 -4.02
C ASP A 159 17.62 5.31 -4.99
N PRO A 160 17.97 6.56 -4.61
CA PRO A 160 18.88 7.39 -5.39
C PRO A 160 20.32 6.82 -5.49
N ALA A 161 20.76 5.96 -4.58
CA ALA A 161 22.11 5.39 -4.58
C ALA A 161 22.35 4.27 -5.61
N THR A 162 21.28 3.65 -6.12
CA THR A 162 21.35 2.56 -7.12
C THR A 162 21.17 3.04 -8.56
N ARG A 163 21.03 4.36 -8.78
CA ARG A 163 20.96 4.98 -10.10
C ARG A 163 22.36 5.19 -10.67
N ASN A 164 22.91 4.14 -11.25
CA ASN A 164 24.11 4.23 -12.10
C ASN A 164 23.84 5.02 -13.39
#